data_AF-A0A4Y2RKA8-F1
#
_entry.id   AF-A0A4Y2RKA8-F1
#
_cell.length_a   1.000
_cell.length_b   1.000
_cell.length_c   1.000
_cell.angle_alpha   90.00
_cell.angle_beta   90.00
_cell.angle_gamma   90.00
#
_symmetry.space_group_name_H-M   'P 1'
#
loop_
_entity.id
_entity.type
_entity.pdbx_description
1 polymer ?
#
loop_
_entity_poly.entity_id
_entity_poly.type
_entity_poly.pdbx_seq_one_letter_code
_entity_poly.pdbx_strand_id
1 'polypeptide(L)'
;MIKALFEKTISEELQDYFIIATDVSKSHIFTSISDTSNLRSFSFRIHPINSIFTAEALAIFQAIEDLSVPDSDLLFLTDSFSVLQALKNLSIKSPKVILRLAHKILMKAKFN
;
A
#
# COMPACT_ATOMS: atom_id res chain seq x y z
N MET A 1 -6.20 19.52 17.10
CA MET A 1 -4.77 19.38 17.40
C MET A 1 -4.10 18.34 16.50
N ILE A 2 -4.52 17.07 16.51
CA ILE A 2 -3.92 16.00 15.68
C ILE A 2 -4.00 16.30 14.17
N LYS A 3 -5.17 16.73 13.67
CA LYS A 3 -5.36 17.08 12.26
C LYS A 3 -4.38 18.16 11.77
N ALA A 4 -4.24 19.25 12.52
CA ALA A 4 -3.33 20.33 12.17
C ALA A 4 -1.86 19.88 12.19
N LEU A 5 -1.47 19.00 13.11
CA LEU A 5 -0.14 18.42 13.14
C LEU A 5 0.11 17.53 11.92
N PHE A 6 -0.86 16.68 11.57
CA PHE A 6 -0.80 15.83 10.38
C PHE A 6 -0.66 16.68 9.10
N GLU A 7 -1.54 17.66 8.91
CA GLU A 7 -1.50 18.55 7.75
C GLU A 7 -0.17 19.30 7.65
N LYS A 8 0.36 19.77 8.80
CA LYS A 8 1.68 20.39 8.86
C LYS A 8 2.80 19.42 8.43
N THR A 9 2.82 18.21 8.96
CA THR A 9 3.81 17.18 8.58
C THR A 9 3.73 16.84 7.09
N ILE A 10 2.53 16.68 6.53
CA ILE A 10 2.37 16.44 5.09
C ILE A 10 2.92 17.61 4.28
N SER A 11 2.61 18.84 4.67
CA SER A 11 3.00 20.04 3.92
C SER A 11 4.47 20.42 4.06
N GLU A 12 5.12 20.14 5.20
CA GLU A 12 6.48 20.60 5.47
C GLU A 12 7.53 19.49 5.24
N GLU A 13 7.19 18.24 5.54
CA GLU A 13 8.15 17.13 5.54
C GLU A 13 7.96 16.18 4.35
N LEU A 14 6.75 16.09 3.80
CA LEU A 14 6.38 15.08 2.79
C LEU A 14 5.84 15.67 1.48
N GLN A 15 6.06 16.98 1.25
CA GLN A 15 5.53 17.70 0.09
C GLN A 15 6.02 17.18 -1.27
N ASP A 16 7.22 16.57 -1.29
CA ASP A 16 7.84 16.07 -2.53
C ASP A 16 7.34 14.67 -2.90
N TYR A 17 6.58 14.01 -2.02
CA TYR A 17 6.08 12.67 -2.22
C TYR A 17 4.63 12.67 -2.71
N PHE A 18 4.36 11.79 -3.67
CA PHE A 18 3.00 11.39 -3.98
C PHE A 18 2.55 10.32 -2.98
N ILE A 19 1.67 10.74 -2.06
CA ILE A 19 1.21 9.90 -0.95
C ILE A 19 0.04 9.03 -1.38
N ILE A 20 0.14 7.74 -1.08
CA ILE A 20 -0.93 6.76 -1.26
C ILE A 20 -1.12 6.03 0.07
N ALA A 21 -2.30 6.16 0.67
CA ALA A 21 -2.67 5.37 1.83
C ALA A 21 -3.47 4.15 1.39
N THR A 22 -3.19 2.99 1.97
CA THR A 22 -3.86 1.72 1.70
C THR A 22 -4.47 1.15 2.97
N ASP A 23 -5.62 0.52 2.85
CA ASP A 23 -6.33 -0.09 3.97
C ASP A 23 -7.18 -1.29 3.51
N VAL A 24 -7.54 -2.16 4.46
CA VAL A 24 -8.35 -3.35 4.26
C VAL A 24 -9.50 -3.41 5.25
N SER A 25 -10.67 -3.78 4.73
CA SER A 25 -11.79 -4.21 5.57
C SER A 25 -12.11 -5.67 5.36
N LYS A 26 -12.30 -6.42 6.46
CA LYS A 26 -12.67 -7.83 6.43
C LYS A 26 -13.85 -8.12 7.34
N SER A 27 -14.84 -8.82 6.81
CA SER A 27 -15.91 -9.49 7.53
C SER A 27 -15.95 -10.98 7.20
N HIS A 28 -16.92 -11.71 7.76
CA HIS A 28 -17.12 -13.12 7.45
C HIS A 28 -17.49 -13.39 5.99
N ILE A 29 -18.10 -12.40 5.32
CA ILE A 29 -18.68 -12.57 3.98
C ILE A 29 -17.92 -11.76 2.94
N PHE A 30 -17.29 -10.65 3.36
CA PHE A 30 -16.62 -9.74 2.46
C PHE A 30 -15.18 -9.50 2.88
N THR A 31 -14.32 -9.29 1.90
CA THR A 31 -13.00 -8.70 2.13
C THR A 31 -12.81 -7.69 1.02
N SER A 32 -12.47 -6.47 1.39
CA SER A 32 -12.26 -5.38 0.46
C SER A 32 -10.95 -4.71 0.77
N ILE A 33 -10.31 -4.22 -0.29
CA ILE A 33 -9.10 -3.45 -0.18
C ILE A 33 -9.35 -2.10 -0.84
N SER A 34 -8.71 -1.08 -0.30
CA SER A 34 -8.82 0.28 -0.80
C SER A 34 -7.48 0.96 -0.75
N ASP A 35 -7.32 1.91 -1.64
CA ASP A 35 -6.28 2.91 -1.55
C ASP A 35 -6.89 4.31 -1.71
N THR A 36 -6.12 5.31 -1.33
CA THR A 36 -6.51 6.70 -1.51
C THR A 36 -5.28 7.57 -1.65
N SER A 37 -5.35 8.51 -2.58
CA SER A 37 -4.35 9.54 -2.84
C SER A 37 -5.05 10.87 -3.10
N ASN A 38 -4.30 11.94 -3.29
CA ASN A 38 -4.86 13.25 -3.64
C ASN A 38 -5.49 13.30 -5.04
N LEU A 39 -5.15 12.36 -5.94
CA LEU A 39 -5.68 12.32 -7.31
C LEU A 39 -6.87 11.37 -7.44
N ARG A 40 -6.76 10.19 -6.82
CA ARG A 40 -7.74 9.11 -6.97
C ARG A 40 -7.77 8.23 -5.74
N SER A 41 -8.92 7.64 -5.51
CA SER A 41 -9.12 6.54 -4.57
C SER A 41 -9.83 5.41 -5.31
N PHE A 42 -9.46 4.16 -5.03
CA PHE A 42 -10.26 3.01 -5.45
C PHE A 42 -10.59 2.11 -4.27
N SER A 43 -11.62 1.30 -4.48
CA SER A 43 -11.91 0.18 -3.60
C SER A 43 -12.46 -0.97 -4.41
N PHE A 44 -12.04 -2.19 -4.08
CA PHE A 44 -12.57 -3.38 -4.73
C PHE A 44 -12.67 -4.54 -3.75
N ARG A 45 -13.57 -5.46 -4.08
CA ARG A 45 -13.80 -6.67 -3.30
C ARG A 45 -12.91 -7.78 -3.80
N ILE A 46 -12.28 -8.47 -2.87
CA ILE A 46 -11.56 -9.71 -3.10
C ILE A 46 -12.32 -10.87 -2.45
N HIS A 47 -11.98 -12.09 -2.82
CA HIS A 47 -12.65 -13.26 -2.25
C HIS A 47 -12.45 -13.31 -0.72
N PRO A 48 -13.49 -13.58 0.09
CA PRO A 48 -13.42 -13.53 1.55
C PRO A 48 -12.50 -14.59 2.18
N ILE A 49 -11.98 -15.53 1.39
CA ILE A 49 -10.98 -16.51 1.84
C ILE A 49 -9.63 -15.87 2.18
N ASN A 50 -9.34 -14.67 1.66
CA ASN A 50 -8.07 -14.00 1.89
C ASN A 50 -7.96 -13.54 3.34
N SER A 51 -6.81 -13.77 3.98
CA SER A 51 -6.51 -13.21 5.29
C SER A 51 -6.35 -11.68 5.20
N ILE A 52 -6.47 -10.98 6.33
CA ILE A 52 -6.17 -9.54 6.41
C ILE A 52 -4.75 -9.30 5.89
N PHE A 53 -3.76 -10.06 6.36
CA PHE A 53 -2.38 -9.99 5.87
C PHE A 53 -2.25 -10.08 4.34
N THR A 54 -2.97 -11.02 3.72
CA THR A 54 -2.93 -11.18 2.25
C THR A 54 -3.58 -9.99 1.56
N ALA A 55 -4.72 -9.55 2.08
CA ALA A 55 -5.45 -8.40 1.56
C ALA A 55 -4.61 -7.11 1.66
N GLU A 56 -3.89 -6.90 2.76
CA GLU A 56 -3.03 -5.73 2.97
C GLU A 56 -1.90 -5.68 1.94
N ALA A 57 -1.22 -6.82 1.76
CA ALA A 57 -0.18 -6.93 0.74
C ALA A 57 -0.74 -6.72 -0.68
N LEU A 58 -1.98 -7.14 -0.94
CA LEU A 58 -2.67 -6.89 -2.21
C LEU A 58 -3.10 -5.43 -2.36
N ALA A 59 -3.45 -4.72 -1.29
CA ALA A 59 -3.82 -3.31 -1.31
C ALA A 59 -2.64 -2.48 -1.81
N ILE A 60 -1.46 -2.70 -1.23
CA ILE A 60 -0.20 -2.07 -1.67
C ILE A 60 0.15 -2.51 -3.10
N PHE A 61 0.01 -3.80 -3.42
CA PHE A 61 0.29 -4.29 -4.78
C PHE A 61 -0.57 -3.59 -5.83
N GLN A 62 -1.88 -3.46 -5.58
CA GLN A 62 -2.78 -2.81 -6.51
C GLN A 62 -2.52 -1.31 -6.59
N ALA A 63 -2.21 -0.67 -5.45
CA ALA A 63 -1.82 0.73 -5.45
C ALA A 63 -0.58 0.95 -6.34
N ILE A 64 0.41 0.04 -6.33
CA ILE A 64 1.55 0.09 -7.27
C ILE A 64 1.13 -0.10 -8.74
N GLU A 65 0.05 -0.85 -9.01
CA GLU A 65 -0.44 -1.12 -10.37
C GLU A 65 -1.30 -0.01 -10.98
N ASP A 66 -2.22 0.58 -10.21
CA ASP A 66 -3.13 1.63 -10.71
C ASP A 66 -2.40 2.98 -10.91
N LEU A 67 -1.12 2.98 -10.57
CA LEU A 67 -0.25 4.12 -10.58
C LEU A 67 0.14 4.49 -12.02
N SER A 68 -0.74 5.23 -12.70
CA SER A 68 -0.36 6.18 -13.75
C SER A 68 0.41 7.35 -13.11
N VAL A 69 1.51 7.04 -12.41
CA VAL A 69 2.19 7.96 -11.48
C VAL A 69 2.74 9.17 -12.21
N PRO A 70 2.65 10.37 -11.61
CA PRO A 70 3.55 11.47 -11.95
C PRO A 70 5.04 11.11 -11.75
N ASP A 71 5.95 11.91 -12.31
CA ASP A 71 7.43 11.76 -12.20
C ASP A 71 7.99 11.99 -10.77
N SER A 72 7.15 11.90 -9.72
CA SER A 72 7.50 12.16 -8.32
C SER A 72 7.75 10.88 -7.53
N ASP A 73 8.54 10.99 -6.47
CA ASP A 73 8.75 9.90 -5.53
C ASP A 73 7.44 9.48 -4.84
N LEU A 74 7.30 8.17 -4.61
CA LEU A 74 6.09 7.57 -4.05
C LEU A 74 6.25 7.31 -2.56
N LEU A 75 5.24 7.67 -1.77
CA LEU A 75 5.15 7.29 -0.35
C LEU A 75 3.87 6.50 -0.08
N PHE A 76 4.05 5.21 0.23
CA PHE A 76 2.95 4.33 0.65
C PHE A 76 2.77 4.37 2.16
N LEU A 77 1.53 4.63 2.60
CA LEU A 77 1.14 4.58 4.00
C LEU A 77 0.22 3.36 4.22
N THR A 78 0.61 2.50 5.16
CA THR A 78 -0.17 1.33 5.59
C THR A 78 0.00 1.18 7.10
N ASP A 79 -1.06 0.76 7.78
CA ASP A 79 -1.00 0.38 9.19
C ASP A 79 -0.59 -1.11 9.38
N SER A 80 -0.40 -1.85 8.27
CA SER A 80 -0.03 -3.26 8.29
C SER A 80 1.45 -3.47 8.60
N PHE A 81 1.78 -3.35 9.89
CA PHE A 81 3.12 -3.65 10.40
C PHE A 81 3.61 -5.05 10.02
N SER A 82 2.69 -6.02 9.95
CA SER A 82 3.01 -7.40 9.55
C SER A 82 3.53 -7.50 8.12
N VAL A 83 2.95 -6.74 7.17
CA VAL A 83 3.41 -6.68 5.78
C VAL A 83 4.77 -5.98 5.69
N LEU A 84 4.93 -4.86 6.40
CA LEU A 84 6.21 -4.14 6.47
C LEU A 84 7.34 -5.03 7.03
N GLN A 85 7.08 -5.79 8.10
CA GLN A 85 8.04 -6.74 8.63
C GLN A 85 8.37 -7.86 7.64
N ALA A 86 7.37 -8.38 6.93
CA ALA A 86 7.58 -9.45 5.96
C ALA A 86 8.41 -8.98 4.75
N LEU A 87 8.23 -7.73 4.31
CA LEU A 87 9.06 -7.10 3.28
C LEU A 87 10.48 -6.81 3.78
N LYS A 88 10.65 -6.39 5.04
CA LYS A 88 11.97 -6.18 5.64
C LYS A 88 12.76 -7.48 5.77
N ASN A 89 12.08 -8.59 6.08
CA ASN A 89 12.68 -9.90 6.33
C ASN A 89 12.40 -10.88 5.18
N LEU A 90 12.65 -10.45 3.94
CA LEU A 90 12.43 -11.26 2.75
C LEU A 90 13.31 -12.51 2.72
N SER A 91 12.71 -13.65 2.41
CA SER A 91 13.40 -14.92 2.15
C SER A 91 12.64 -15.74 1.12
N ILE A 92 13.27 -16.79 0.58
CA ILE A 92 12.59 -17.71 -0.35
C ILE A 92 11.38 -18.44 0.27
N LYS A 93 11.30 -18.47 1.62
CA LYS A 93 10.18 -19.04 2.37
C LYS A 93 9.06 -18.05 2.65
N SER A 94 9.24 -16.76 2.32
CA SER A 94 8.21 -15.74 2.53
C SER A 94 6.93 -16.07 1.76
N PRO A 95 5.76 -15.63 2.26
CA PRO A 95 4.50 -15.85 1.55
C PRO A 95 4.56 -15.36 0.10
N LYS A 96 3.96 -16.11 -0.83
CA LYS A 96 3.99 -15.79 -2.27
C LYS A 96 3.50 -14.37 -2.57
N VAL A 97 2.51 -13.86 -1.81
CA VAL A 97 2.00 -12.50 -1.96
C VAL A 97 3.07 -11.44 -1.66
N ILE A 98 3.90 -11.66 -0.62
CA ILE A 98 5.00 -10.77 -0.25
C ILE A 98 6.12 -10.84 -1.29
N LEU A 99 6.45 -12.03 -1.80
CA LEU A 99 7.44 -12.18 -2.87
C LEU A 99 7.01 -11.43 -4.14
N ARG A 100 5.72 -11.52 -4.50
CA ARG A 100 5.16 -10.79 -5.64
C ARG A 100 5.17 -9.28 -5.41
N LEU A 101 4.80 -8.83 -4.22
CA LEU A 101 4.85 -7.42 -3.84
C LEU A 101 6.28 -6.87 -3.89
N ALA A 102 7.25 -7.57 -3.31
CA ALA A 102 8.67 -7.18 -3.36
C ALA A 102 9.19 -7.10 -4.81
N HIS A 103 8.85 -8.08 -5.64
CA HIS A 103 9.18 -8.04 -7.06
C HIS A 103 8.56 -6.82 -7.75
N LYS A 104 7.30 -6.49 -7.44
CA LYS A 104 6.61 -5.33 -8.01
C LYS A 104 7.27 -4.01 -7.63
N ILE A 105 7.61 -3.84 -6.36
CA ILE A 105 8.36 -2.68 -5.85
C ILE A 105 9.70 -2.57 -6.59
N LEU A 106 10.43 -3.67 -6.73
CA LEU A 106 11.72 -3.69 -7.44
C LEU A 106 11.59 -3.31 -8.92
N MET A 107 10.54 -3.78 -9.60
CA MET A 107 10.30 -3.39 -10.99
C MET A 107 10.04 -1.90 -11.08
N LYS A 108 9.18 -1.34 -10.23
CA LYS A 108 8.86 0.10 -10.25
C LYS A 108 10.09 0.97 -9.96
N ALA A 109 10.94 0.56 -9.01
CA ALA A 109 12.19 1.27 -8.67
C ALA A 109 13.25 1.24 -9.80
N LYS A 110 13.13 0.36 -10.80
CA LYS A 110 14.04 0.32 -11.96
C LYS A 110 13.58 1.20 -13.12
N PHE A 111 12.33 1.66 -13.11
CA PHE A 111 11.74 2.47 -14.18
C PHE A 111 11.64 3.97 -13.84
N ASN A 112 12.09 4.35 -12.64
CA ASN A 112 12.41 5.72 -12.24
C ASN A 112 13.94 5.87 -12.21
#